data_AF-A0A7V5STD6-F1
#
_entry.id   AF-A0A7V5STD6-F1
#
_cell.length_a   1.000
_cell.length_b   1.000
_cell.length_c   1.000
_cell.angle_alpha   90.00
_cell.angle_beta   90.00
_cell.angle_gamma   90.00
#
_symmetry.space_group_name_H-M   'P 1'
#
loop_
_entity.id
_entity.type
_entity.pdbx_description
1 polymer ?
#
loop_
_entity_poly.entity_id
_entity_poly.type
_entity_poly.pdbx_seq_one_letter_code
_entity_poly.pdbx_strand_id
1 'polypeptide(L)'
;MKNKEIKLNISNLQNNLLEIKQIFKLDKMSFISIINDFVLKIIKQQDKKENLDKFCEVFNNLYNEVLEISNFLNKKINKIFVLLIKNKYYKSICNFNEIMINCGNKKLIDLLEILINSKNEIKFLSNIEIYQIKKTIFFLKQKYNKNNSVVYSLKFDVEQEDINWIEEI
;
A
#
# COMPACT_ATOMS: atom_id res chain seq x y z
N MET A 1 -23.89 21.89 7.27
CA MET A 1 -23.98 20.42 7.43
C MET A 1 -22.88 19.99 8.38
N LYS A 2 -23.20 19.31 9.49
CA LYS A 2 -22.22 18.94 10.51
C LYS A 2 -21.33 17.81 9.98
N ASN A 3 -20.02 18.06 9.89
CA ASN A 3 -19.01 17.02 9.73
C ASN A 3 -19.13 16.05 10.91
N LYS A 4 -19.79 14.92 10.71
CA LYS A 4 -19.63 13.76 11.59
C LYS A 4 -18.21 13.27 11.35
N GLU A 5 -17.30 13.58 12.25
CA GLU A 5 -16.04 12.83 12.36
C GLU A 5 -16.43 11.36 12.60
N ILE A 6 -16.47 10.57 11.55
CA ILE A 6 -16.63 9.14 11.68
C ILE A 6 -15.29 8.63 12.24
N LYS A 7 -15.17 8.56 13.57
CA LYS A 7 -14.11 7.82 14.24
C LYS A 7 -14.33 6.33 13.98
N LEU A 8 -13.91 5.87 12.80
CA LEU A 8 -13.96 4.47 12.40
C LEU A 8 -12.95 3.67 13.22
N ASN A 9 -13.46 2.86 14.16
CA ASN A 9 -12.66 1.83 14.81
C ASN A 9 -12.32 0.72 13.80
N ILE A 10 -11.19 0.02 13.97
CA ILE A 10 -10.75 -1.03 13.02
C ILE A 10 -11.84 -2.10 12.84
N SER A 11 -12.55 -2.42 13.92
CA SER A 11 -13.71 -3.32 13.95
C SER A 11 -14.94 -2.79 13.18
N ASN A 12 -15.07 -1.47 13.04
CA ASN A 12 -16.23 -0.84 12.39
C ASN A 12 -16.08 -0.82 10.87
N LEU A 13 -14.85 -0.90 10.33
CA LEU A 13 -14.62 -0.89 8.88
C LEU A 13 -15.14 -2.16 8.19
N GLN A 14 -14.94 -3.32 8.79
CA GLN A 14 -15.45 -4.60 8.26
C GLN A 14 -16.98 -4.63 8.23
N ASN A 15 -17.62 -4.12 9.29
CA ASN A 15 -19.08 -4.14 9.41
C ASN A 15 -19.78 -3.06 8.55
N ASN A 16 -19.04 -2.04 8.10
CA ASN A 16 -19.62 -0.88 7.39
C ASN A 16 -19.09 -0.75 5.95
N LEU A 17 -18.67 -1.84 5.30
CA LEU A 17 -18.13 -1.79 3.93
C LEU A 17 -19.06 -1.09 2.92
N LEU A 18 -20.38 -1.29 3.02
CA LEU A 18 -21.35 -0.62 2.17
C LEU A 18 -21.37 0.90 2.36
N GLU A 19 -21.34 1.36 3.61
CA GLU A 19 -21.27 2.80 3.93
C GLU A 19 -19.97 3.40 3.41
N ILE A 20 -18.85 2.69 3.55
CA ILE A 20 -17.54 3.14 3.08
C ILE A 20 -17.52 3.27 1.55
N LYS A 21 -18.14 2.34 0.82
CA LYS A 21 -18.33 2.45 -0.63
C LYS A 21 -19.22 3.65 -1.01
N GLN A 22 -20.23 3.98 -0.21
CA GLN A 22 -21.03 5.19 -0.42
C GLN A 22 -20.20 6.46 -0.18
N ILE A 23 -19.36 6.49 0.86
CA ILE A 23 -18.44 7.60 1.12
C ILE A 23 -17.52 7.80 -0.09
N PHE A 24 -16.95 6.73 -0.66
CA PHE A 24 -16.13 6.83 -1.86
C PHE A 24 -16.85 7.52 -3.04
N LYS A 25 -18.13 7.22 -3.24
CA LYS A 25 -18.95 7.84 -4.31
C LYS A 25 -19.26 9.32 -4.06
N LEU A 26 -19.41 9.71 -2.80
CA LEU A 26 -19.82 11.06 -2.41
C LEU A 26 -18.63 11.99 -2.17
N ASP A 27 -17.58 11.50 -1.51
CA ASP A 27 -16.40 12.24 -1.09
C ASP A 27 -15.16 11.33 -1.04
N LYS A 28 -14.37 11.40 -2.12
CA LYS A 28 -13.11 10.66 -2.26
C LYS A 28 -12.06 11.09 -1.23
N MET A 29 -12.05 12.35 -0.79
CA MET A 29 -11.06 12.83 0.17
C MET A 29 -11.31 12.23 1.55
N SER A 30 -12.58 12.19 1.98
CA SER A 30 -12.97 11.47 3.20
C SER A 30 -12.62 9.98 3.12
N PHE A 31 -12.87 9.33 1.97
CA PHE A 31 -12.49 7.93 1.76
C PHE A 31 -10.97 7.72 1.87
N ILE A 32 -10.15 8.58 1.25
CA ILE A 32 -8.68 8.53 1.37
C ILE A 32 -8.25 8.65 2.84
N SER A 33 -8.87 9.57 3.59
CA SER A 33 -8.59 9.75 5.03
C SER A 33 -8.86 8.47 5.81
N ILE A 34 -10.02 7.84 5.58
CA ILE A 34 -10.42 6.59 6.24
C ILE A 34 -9.43 5.46 5.95
N ILE A 35 -9.04 5.27 4.69
CA ILE A 35 -8.09 4.22 4.30
C ILE A 35 -6.71 4.48 4.92
N ASN A 36 -6.25 5.74 4.92
CA ASN A 36 -4.97 6.10 5.52
C ASN A 36 -4.97 5.86 7.04
N ASP A 37 -6.03 6.24 7.74
CA ASP A 37 -6.18 5.99 9.18
C ASP A 37 -6.21 4.50 9.49
N PHE A 38 -6.91 3.71 8.68
CA PHE A 38 -6.91 2.25 8.80
C PHE A 38 -5.50 1.68 8.62
N VAL A 39 -4.80 2.02 7.55
CA VAL A 39 -3.40 1.59 7.30
C VAL A 39 -2.49 1.95 8.48
N LEU A 40 -2.60 3.17 9.00
CA LEU A 40 -1.81 3.62 10.15
C LEU A 40 -2.05 2.77 11.40
N LYS A 41 -3.31 2.40 11.66
CA LYS A 41 -3.66 1.56 12.80
C LYS A 41 -3.08 0.15 12.68
N ILE A 42 -3.15 -0.45 11.48
CA ILE A 42 -2.54 -1.77 11.24
C ILE A 42 -1.02 -1.71 11.47
N ILE A 43 -0.33 -0.68 10.98
CA ILE A 43 1.12 -0.51 11.20
C ILE A 43 1.46 -0.39 12.69
N LYS A 44 0.67 0.38 13.46
CA LYS A 44 0.89 0.56 14.90
C LYS A 44 0.72 -0.75 15.69
N GLN A 45 -0.04 -1.70 15.17
CA GLN A 45 -0.37 -2.96 15.83
C GLN A 45 0.13 -4.18 15.04
N GLN A 46 1.31 -4.02 14.43
CA GLN A 46 1.91 -5.00 13.50
C GLN A 46 2.19 -6.39 14.11
N ASP A 47 2.20 -6.51 15.45
CA ASP A 47 2.50 -7.77 16.15
C ASP A 47 1.30 -8.74 16.16
N LYS A 48 0.12 -8.29 15.74
CA LYS A 48 -1.10 -9.12 15.70
C LYS A 48 -1.39 -9.60 14.29
N LYS A 49 -1.26 -10.91 14.06
CA LYS A 49 -1.61 -11.57 12.79
C LYS A 49 -3.04 -11.21 12.32
N GLU A 50 -3.99 -11.18 13.24
CA GLU A 50 -5.39 -10.81 13.01
C GLU A 50 -5.55 -9.45 12.31
N ASN A 51 -4.64 -8.50 12.56
CA ASN A 51 -4.69 -7.19 11.92
C ASN A 51 -4.30 -7.26 10.44
N LEU A 52 -3.36 -8.13 10.07
CA LEU A 52 -3.02 -8.36 8.65
C LEU A 52 -4.16 -9.10 7.93
N ASP A 53 -4.81 -10.05 8.60
CA ASP A 53 -5.99 -10.74 8.05
C ASP A 53 -7.11 -9.73 7.77
N LYS A 54 -7.42 -8.85 8.75
CA LYS A 54 -8.37 -7.76 8.61
C LYS A 54 -8.01 -6.81 7.47
N PHE A 55 -6.73 -6.45 7.35
CA PHE A 55 -6.25 -5.63 6.24
C PHE A 55 -6.58 -6.30 4.90
N CYS A 56 -6.22 -7.57 4.73
CA CYS A 56 -6.46 -8.30 3.49
C CYS A 56 -7.94 -8.37 3.16
N GLU A 57 -8.80 -8.67 4.13
CA GLU A 57 -10.24 -8.74 3.93
C GLU A 57 -10.83 -7.39 3.49
N VAL A 58 -10.51 -6.30 4.21
CA VAL A 58 -11.02 -4.96 3.88
C VAL A 58 -10.51 -4.52 2.50
N PHE A 59 -9.23 -4.72 2.20
CA PHE A 59 -8.65 -4.31 0.91
C PHE A 59 -9.16 -5.14 -0.26
N ASN A 60 -9.46 -6.43 -0.07
CA ASN A 60 -10.09 -7.23 -1.11
C ASN A 60 -11.53 -6.74 -1.39
N ASN A 61 -12.29 -6.41 -0.34
CA ASN A 61 -13.67 -5.94 -0.49
C ASN A 61 -13.78 -4.53 -1.11
N LEU A 62 -12.78 -3.69 -0.86
CA LEU A 62 -12.67 -2.32 -1.38
C LEU A 62 -11.68 -2.20 -2.54
N TYR A 63 -11.32 -3.31 -3.20
CA TYR A 63 -10.20 -3.35 -4.14
C TYR A 63 -10.30 -2.27 -5.23
N ASN A 64 -11.46 -2.17 -5.88
CA ASN A 64 -11.68 -1.23 -6.98
C ASN A 64 -11.58 0.22 -6.49
N GLU A 65 -12.22 0.51 -5.36
CA GLU A 65 -12.23 1.85 -4.75
C GLU A 65 -10.82 2.27 -4.32
N VAL A 66 -10.08 1.36 -3.69
CA VAL A 66 -8.69 1.58 -3.25
C VAL A 66 -7.75 1.72 -4.45
N LEU A 67 -7.94 0.92 -5.50
CA LEU A 67 -7.15 1.01 -6.73
C LEU A 67 -7.29 2.40 -7.37
N GLU A 68 -8.51 2.93 -7.46
CA GLU A 68 -8.76 4.25 -8.06
C GLU A 68 -8.04 5.39 -7.31
N ILE A 69 -7.94 5.28 -5.98
CA ILE A 69 -7.24 6.28 -5.14
C ILE A 69 -5.78 5.94 -4.85
N SER A 70 -5.25 4.84 -5.37
CA SER A 70 -3.98 4.26 -4.91
C SER A 70 -2.78 5.20 -5.05
N ASN A 71 -2.80 6.13 -6.02
CA ASN A 71 -1.77 7.16 -6.20
C ASN A 71 -1.77 8.24 -5.10
N PHE A 72 -2.90 8.40 -4.39
CA PHE A 72 -3.09 9.39 -3.32
C PHE A 72 -2.97 8.78 -1.92
N LEU A 73 -2.77 7.46 -1.82
CA LEU A 73 -2.59 6.77 -0.55
C LEU A 73 -1.25 7.15 0.09
N ASN A 74 -1.24 7.12 1.43
CA ASN A 74 -0.04 7.44 2.20
C ASN A 74 1.10 6.48 1.84
N LYS A 75 2.32 7.00 1.65
CA LYS A 75 3.55 6.21 1.41
C LYS A 75 3.75 5.08 2.42
N LYS A 76 3.19 5.21 3.62
CA LYS A 76 3.19 4.19 4.68
C LYS A 76 2.46 2.89 4.28
N ILE A 77 1.57 2.90 3.28
CA ILE A 77 0.94 1.68 2.77
C ILE A 77 1.95 0.64 2.29
N ASN A 78 3.11 1.09 1.79
CA ASN A 78 4.24 0.19 1.47
C ASN A 78 4.70 -0.64 2.66
N LYS A 79 4.64 -0.09 3.87
CA LYS A 79 5.00 -0.83 5.08
C LYS A 79 4.07 -2.03 5.27
N ILE A 80 2.79 -1.91 4.89
CA ILE A 80 1.86 -3.04 4.94
C ILE A 80 2.26 -4.12 3.95
N PHE A 81 2.56 -3.80 2.69
CA PHE A 81 3.01 -4.83 1.73
C PHE A 81 4.28 -5.54 2.19
N VAL A 82 5.23 -4.79 2.76
CA VAL A 82 6.42 -5.37 3.39
C VAL A 82 6.06 -6.30 4.54
N LEU A 83 5.13 -5.91 5.42
CA LEU A 83 4.65 -6.75 6.51
C LEU A 83 3.98 -8.03 5.99
N LEU A 84 3.19 -7.94 4.92
CA LEU A 84 2.57 -9.10 4.28
C LEU A 84 3.63 -10.09 3.75
N ILE A 85 4.71 -9.60 3.10
CA ILE A 85 5.79 -10.48 2.61
C ILE A 85 6.46 -11.18 3.79
N LYS A 86 6.82 -10.41 4.83
CA LYS A 86 7.51 -10.94 6.01
C LYS A 86 6.68 -11.98 6.76
N ASN A 87 5.36 -11.79 6.81
CA ASN A 87 4.43 -12.71 7.47
C ASN A 87 3.86 -13.78 6.53
N LYS A 88 4.47 -13.97 5.35
CA LYS A 88 4.14 -15.05 4.40
C LYS A 88 2.73 -14.98 3.80
N TYR A 89 2.15 -13.80 3.68
CA TYR A 89 0.87 -13.54 3.01
C TYR A 89 1.03 -13.46 1.48
N TYR A 90 1.75 -14.40 0.88
CA TYR A 90 2.17 -14.31 -0.52
C TYR A 90 1.00 -14.28 -1.50
N LYS A 91 -0.07 -15.06 -1.23
CA LYS A 91 -1.29 -15.05 -2.05
C LYS A 91 -1.99 -13.70 -2.02
N SER A 92 -2.15 -13.11 -0.84
CA SER A 92 -2.78 -11.79 -0.70
C SER A 92 -2.00 -10.70 -1.45
N ILE A 93 -0.68 -10.79 -1.49
CA ILE A 93 0.16 -9.85 -2.25
C ILE A 93 -0.13 -9.90 -3.74
N CYS A 94 -0.38 -11.10 -4.28
CA CYS A 94 -0.71 -11.28 -5.68
C CYS A 94 -2.02 -10.55 -6.05
N ASN A 95 -2.99 -10.53 -5.14
CA ASN A 95 -4.25 -9.79 -5.33
C ASN A 95 -4.04 -8.27 -5.38
N PHE A 96 -3.02 -7.73 -4.71
CA PHE A 96 -2.78 -6.29 -4.61
C PHE A 96 -1.76 -5.75 -5.62
N ASN A 97 -1.41 -6.52 -6.64
CA ASN A 97 -0.40 -6.16 -7.65
C ASN A 97 -0.55 -4.74 -8.23
N GLU A 98 -1.74 -4.35 -8.68
CA GLU A 98 -1.96 -3.04 -9.32
C GLU A 98 -1.87 -1.89 -8.30
N ILE A 99 -2.44 -2.08 -7.10
CA ILE A 99 -2.31 -1.14 -5.99
C ILE A 99 -0.81 -0.98 -5.66
N MET A 100 -0.07 -2.09 -5.53
CA MET A 100 1.36 -2.08 -5.27
C MET A 100 2.16 -1.37 -6.35
N ILE A 101 1.80 -1.45 -7.64
CA ILE A 101 2.48 -0.69 -8.71
C ILE A 101 2.34 0.83 -8.47
N ASN A 102 1.17 1.27 -8.03
CA ASN A 102 0.85 2.68 -7.83
C ASN A 102 1.50 3.27 -6.58
N CYS A 103 1.59 2.52 -5.49
CA CYS A 103 2.14 3.03 -4.23
C CYS A 103 3.53 2.45 -3.86
N GLY A 104 3.96 1.35 -4.48
CA GLY A 104 5.20 0.61 -4.24
C GLY A 104 6.48 1.44 -4.26
N ASN A 105 7.50 1.00 -3.51
CA ASN A 105 8.83 1.62 -3.47
C ASN A 105 9.97 0.64 -3.82
N LYS A 106 11.21 1.15 -3.95
CA LYS A 106 12.40 0.32 -4.25
C LYS A 106 12.57 -0.85 -3.28
N LYS A 107 12.37 -0.62 -1.97
CA LYS A 107 12.44 -1.68 -0.95
C LYS A 107 11.43 -2.81 -1.19
N LEU A 108 10.23 -2.49 -1.70
CA LEU A 108 9.24 -3.50 -2.06
C LEU A 108 9.72 -4.34 -3.24
N ILE A 109 10.39 -3.72 -4.23
CA ILE A 109 11.00 -4.44 -5.37
C ILE A 109 12.00 -5.46 -4.86
N ASP A 110 12.95 -5.05 -4.03
CA ASP A 110 14.00 -5.93 -3.50
C ASP A 110 13.41 -7.14 -2.78
N LEU A 111 12.36 -6.92 -1.97
CA LEU A 111 11.67 -7.99 -1.24
C LEU A 111 10.90 -8.94 -2.17
N LEU A 112 10.25 -8.43 -3.21
CA LEU A 112 9.56 -9.27 -4.19
C LEU A 112 10.56 -10.08 -5.03
N GLU A 113 11.75 -9.55 -5.31
CA GLU A 113 12.83 -10.28 -5.96
C GLU A 113 13.38 -11.39 -5.08
N ILE A 114 13.61 -11.12 -3.79
CA ILE A 114 13.99 -12.16 -2.82
C ILE A 114 12.94 -13.26 -2.77
N LEU A 115 11.64 -12.90 -2.74
CA LEU A 115 10.53 -13.84 -2.77
C LEU A 115 10.59 -14.72 -4.02
N ILE A 116 10.77 -14.14 -5.22
CA ILE A 116 10.81 -14.86 -6.51
C ILE A 116 12.12 -15.63 -6.76
N ASN A 117 13.16 -15.38 -5.98
CA ASN A 117 14.39 -16.18 -6.05
C ASN A 117 14.45 -17.26 -4.96
N SER A 118 13.55 -17.22 -3.97
CA SER A 118 13.49 -18.21 -2.89
C SER A 118 12.74 -19.47 -3.31
N LYS A 119 13.46 -20.57 -3.55
CA LYS A 119 12.85 -21.89 -3.85
C LYS A 119 11.82 -22.32 -2.80
N ASN A 120 12.05 -21.99 -1.53
CA ASN A 120 11.18 -22.41 -0.43
C ASN A 120 9.88 -21.61 -0.35
N GLU A 121 9.88 -20.34 -0.70
CA GLU A 121 8.69 -19.49 -0.59
C GLU A 121 7.83 -19.56 -1.87
N ILE A 122 8.46 -19.72 -3.04
CA ILE A 122 7.78 -19.84 -4.33
C ILE A 122 6.93 -21.10 -4.45
N LYS A 123 7.31 -22.20 -3.77
CA LYS A 123 6.56 -23.47 -3.85
C LYS A 123 5.10 -23.36 -3.39
N PHE A 124 4.76 -22.30 -2.66
CA PHE A 124 3.39 -22.02 -2.20
C PHE A 124 2.56 -21.19 -3.19
N LEU A 125 3.17 -20.80 -4.31
CA LEU A 125 2.56 -19.97 -5.35
C LEU A 125 2.40 -20.77 -6.65
N SER A 126 1.27 -20.57 -7.31
CA SER A 126 1.01 -21.02 -8.67
C SER A 126 1.84 -20.22 -9.68
N ASN A 127 1.97 -20.76 -10.90
CA ASN A 127 2.64 -20.07 -12.00
C ASN A 127 1.99 -18.70 -12.32
N ILE A 128 0.67 -18.58 -12.16
CA ILE A 128 -0.07 -17.33 -12.36
C ILE A 128 0.34 -16.30 -11.31
N GLU A 129 0.40 -16.69 -10.03
CA GLU A 129 0.81 -15.82 -8.92
C GLU A 129 2.28 -15.39 -9.06
N ILE A 130 3.18 -16.31 -9.42
CA ILE A 130 4.59 -16.01 -9.73
C ILE A 130 4.68 -14.98 -10.86
N TYR A 131 3.90 -15.17 -11.93
CA TYR A 131 3.85 -14.24 -13.04
C TYR A 131 3.34 -12.85 -12.60
N GLN A 132 2.30 -12.77 -11.78
CA GLN A 132 1.78 -11.51 -11.24
C GLN A 132 2.83 -10.75 -10.42
N ILE A 133 3.62 -11.46 -9.59
CA ILE A 133 4.71 -10.82 -8.83
C ILE A 133 5.81 -10.34 -9.79
N LYS A 134 6.25 -11.16 -10.76
CA LYS A 134 7.24 -10.75 -11.76
C LYS A 134 6.77 -9.54 -12.57
N LYS A 135 5.49 -9.51 -12.96
CA LYS A 135 4.85 -8.38 -13.63
C LYS A 135 4.89 -7.12 -12.75
N THR A 136 4.60 -7.25 -11.45
CA THR A 136 4.67 -6.13 -10.49
C THR A 136 6.09 -5.58 -10.39
N ILE A 137 7.09 -6.46 -10.22
CA ILE A 137 8.53 -6.08 -10.20
C ILE A 137 8.88 -5.29 -11.46
N PHE A 138 8.49 -5.79 -12.63
CA PHE A 138 8.77 -5.14 -13.92
C PHE A 138 8.19 -3.72 -14.00
N PHE A 139 6.90 -3.55 -13.66
CA PHE A 139 6.27 -2.22 -13.70
C PHE A 139 6.86 -1.25 -12.66
N LEU A 140 7.15 -1.74 -11.45
CA LEU A 140 7.83 -0.93 -10.45
C LEU A 140 9.22 -0.50 -10.93
N LYS A 141 10.01 -1.40 -11.52
CA LYS A 141 11.31 -1.04 -12.10
C LYS A 141 11.18 -0.01 -13.21
N GLN A 142 10.20 -0.14 -14.10
CA GLN A 142 9.96 0.88 -15.12
C GLN A 142 9.64 2.25 -14.53
N LYS A 143 8.78 2.30 -13.51
CA LYS A 143 8.42 3.54 -12.80
C LYS A 143 9.66 4.22 -12.21
N TYR A 144 10.54 3.45 -11.58
CA TYR A 144 11.76 3.99 -10.97
C TYR A 144 12.89 4.30 -11.98
N ASN A 145 12.96 3.56 -13.08
CA ASN A 145 13.92 3.83 -14.16
C ASN A 145 13.50 5.08 -14.98
N LYS A 146 12.21 5.30 -15.21
CA LYS A 146 11.70 6.52 -15.85
C LYS A 146 11.86 7.76 -14.97
N ASN A 147 11.71 7.62 -13.64
CA ASN A 147 12.02 8.71 -12.73
C ASN A 147 13.51 9.09 -12.77
N ASN A 148 14.42 8.14 -13.03
CA ASN A 148 15.82 8.48 -13.31
C ASN A 148 15.99 9.21 -14.66
N SER A 149 15.12 9.03 -15.66
CA SER A 149 15.24 9.74 -16.94
C SER A 149 14.62 11.15 -16.95
N VAL A 150 13.66 11.43 -16.06
CA VAL A 150 13.05 12.77 -15.91
C VAL A 150 13.83 13.64 -14.91
N VAL A 151 14.52 13.04 -13.94
CA VAL A 151 15.38 13.78 -13.00
C VAL A 151 16.65 14.34 -13.68
N TYR A 152 17.07 13.80 -14.83
CA TYR A 152 18.17 14.40 -15.60
C TYR A 152 17.78 15.63 -16.44
N SER A 153 16.49 15.92 -16.61
CA SER A 153 16.00 17.11 -17.35
C SER A 153 15.27 18.13 -16.47
N LEU A 154 15.18 17.89 -15.16
CA LEU A 154 14.81 18.89 -14.17
C LEU A 154 15.91 18.95 -13.08
N LYS A 155 17.13 19.26 -13.51
CA LYS A 155 18.08 19.98 -12.66
C LYS A 155 17.55 21.41 -12.48
N PHE A 156 16.51 21.56 -11.69
CA PHE A 156 16.37 22.79 -10.93
C PHE A 156 17.22 22.56 -9.68
N ASP A 157 18.31 23.31 -9.59
CA ASP A 157 19.05 23.50 -8.36
C ASP A 157 18.07 23.99 -7.29
N VAL A 158 17.51 23.05 -6.54
CA VAL A 158 16.99 23.31 -5.21
C VAL A 158 17.90 22.47 -4.34
N GLU A 159 18.87 23.15 -3.76
CA GLU A 159 19.71 22.65 -2.69
C GLU A 159 18.81 21.85 -1.73
N GLN A 160 19.28 20.65 -1.39
CA GLN A 160 18.65 19.87 -0.33
C GLN A 160 18.77 20.69 0.95
N GLU A 161 17.77 21.51 1.25
CA GLU A 161 17.58 21.97 2.63
C GLU A 161 17.20 20.74 3.44
N ASP A 162 18.18 20.26 4.20
CA ASP A 162 17.99 19.34 5.30
C ASP A 162 16.90 19.89 6.19
N ILE A 163 15.71 19.29 6.11
CA ILE A 163 14.61 19.65 6.99
C ILE A 163 14.92 19.05 8.37
N ASN A 164 15.72 19.77 9.15
CA ASN A 164 15.92 19.61 10.58
C ASN A 164 14.58 19.87 11.28
N TRP A 165 13.72 18.85 11.35
CA TRP A 165 12.63 18.84 12.32
C TRP A 165 13.18 18.36 13.66
N ILE A 166 13.13 19.28 14.64
CA ILE A 166 13.23 19.14 16.10
C ILE A 166 14.61 19.49 16.68
N GLU A 167 14.78 20.76 17.05
CA GLU A 167 15.29 21.24 18.36
C GLU A 167 14.55 22.59 18.62
N GLU A 168 13.52 22.62 19.47
CA GLU A 168 13.53 22.93 20.91
C GLU A 168 13.15 24.41 21.22
N ILE A 169 12.16 24.52 22.12
CA ILE A 169 11.64 25.69 22.90
C ILE A 169 10.57 26.55 22.24
#